data_AF-A0A1H7WHD1-F1
#
_entry.id   AF-A0A1H7WHD1-F1
#
_cell.length_a   1.000
_cell.length_b   1.000
_cell.length_c   1.000
_cell.angle_alpha   90.00
_cell.angle_beta   90.00
_cell.angle_gamma   90.00
#
_symmetry.space_group_name_H-M   'P 1'
#
loop_
_entity.id
_entity.type
_entity.pdbx_description
1 polymer ?
#
loop_
_entity_poly.entity_id
_entity_poly.type
_entity_poly.pdbx_seq_one_letter_code
_entity_poly.pdbx_strand_id
1 'polypeptide(L)'
;MALMSKLYKRLIKKQAVKDPKVNVTAKESNDQRPTLDHITSEFDNCSDLTHRSYPELNVDLLYFSHLVGNEELKREVLDPLANVREEELPQLFKQSQFSKSDSSKEVVKGLLDGMLAIFYKKDIYLIGIANPPSRSINQSETETFITGPHDSFVESAITNLAQIRKRVKSSHLKVVKLGVGLKSP
;
A
#
# COMPACT_ATOMS: atom_id res chain seq x y z
N MET A 1 -49.99 -17.91 -17.38
CA MET A 1 -48.55 -17.58 -17.50
C MET A 1 -48.25 -16.61 -18.66
N ALA A 2 -48.82 -15.40 -18.66
CA ALA A 2 -48.50 -14.36 -19.67
C ALA A 2 -48.47 -12.92 -19.10
N LEU A 3 -48.69 -12.76 -17.79
CA LEU A 3 -48.69 -11.46 -17.10
C LEU A 3 -47.34 -11.14 -16.44
N MET A 4 -46.55 -12.14 -16.03
CA MET A 4 -45.24 -11.93 -15.39
C MET A 4 -44.14 -11.48 -16.36
N SER A 5 -44.22 -11.82 -17.65
CA SER A 5 -43.22 -11.39 -18.65
C SER A 5 -43.41 -9.94 -19.11
N LYS A 6 -44.65 -9.43 -19.07
CA LYS A 6 -44.98 -8.03 -19.40
C LYS A 6 -44.62 -7.09 -18.25
N LEU A 7 -44.74 -7.53 -16.99
CA LEU A 7 -44.27 -6.77 -15.83
C LEU A 7 -42.73 -6.67 -15.81
N TYR A 8 -42.03 -7.78 -16.07
CA TYR A 8 -40.57 -7.83 -16.11
C TYR A 8 -39.97 -6.91 -17.19
N LYS A 9 -40.55 -6.91 -18.41
CA LYS A 9 -40.13 -5.99 -19.49
C LYS A 9 -40.43 -4.52 -19.21
N ARG A 10 -41.45 -4.20 -18.39
CA ARG A 10 -41.74 -2.82 -17.96
C ARG A 10 -40.81 -2.32 -16.85
N LEU A 11 -40.34 -3.21 -15.97
CA LEU A 11 -39.37 -2.89 -14.92
C LEU A 11 -37.98 -2.58 -15.49
N ILE A 12 -37.53 -3.33 -16.50
CA ILE A 12 -36.23 -3.07 -17.16
C ILE A 12 -36.26 -1.77 -17.98
N LYS A 13 -37.41 -1.36 -18.52
CA LYS A 13 -37.53 -0.15 -19.35
C LYS A 13 -37.60 1.17 -18.56
N LYS A 14 -37.76 1.12 -17.23
CA LYS A 14 -37.84 2.30 -16.34
C LYS A 14 -36.53 2.62 -15.60
N GLN A 15 -35.51 1.77 -15.73
CA GLN A 15 -34.15 2.00 -15.21
C GLN A 15 -33.11 2.20 -16.33
N ALA A 16 -33.55 2.66 -17.51
CA ALA A 16 -32.65 3.28 -18.48
C ALA A 16 -32.28 4.68 -17.99
N VAL A 17 -31.41 4.74 -16.98
CA VAL A 17 -30.68 5.95 -16.61
C VAL A 17 -29.63 6.16 -17.70
N LYS A 18 -29.71 7.34 -18.33
CA LYS A 18 -28.78 7.88 -19.34
C LYS A 18 -27.37 7.33 -19.17
N ASP A 19 -26.87 6.65 -20.18
CA ASP A 19 -25.43 6.50 -20.39
C ASP A 19 -24.80 7.91 -20.39
N PRO A 20 -23.98 8.28 -19.39
CA PRO A 20 -23.03 9.33 -19.63
C PRO A 20 -22.00 8.70 -20.58
N LYS A 21 -21.89 9.26 -21.78
CA LYS A 21 -20.77 9.01 -22.68
C LYS A 21 -19.50 9.00 -21.83
N VAL A 22 -18.92 7.82 -21.63
CA VAL A 22 -17.58 7.69 -21.07
C VAL A 22 -16.68 8.26 -22.15
N ASN A 23 -16.43 9.57 -22.04
CA ASN A 23 -15.27 10.16 -22.65
C ASN A 23 -14.09 9.39 -22.07
N VAL A 24 -13.57 8.46 -22.86
CA VAL A 24 -12.19 7.99 -22.70
C VAL A 24 -11.31 9.18 -23.08
N THR A 25 -11.29 10.20 -22.21
CA THR A 25 -10.11 11.04 -22.08
C THR A 25 -9.07 10.11 -21.50
N ALA A 26 -8.21 9.60 -22.39
CA ALA A 26 -6.88 9.18 -22.03
C ALA A 26 -6.36 10.24 -21.05
N LYS A 27 -6.25 9.87 -19.77
CA LYS A 27 -5.75 10.79 -18.76
C LYS A 27 -4.28 10.96 -19.09
N GLU A 28 -4.02 12.11 -19.71
CA GLU A 28 -2.73 12.59 -20.15
C GLU A 28 -1.70 12.34 -19.06
N SER A 29 -0.52 11.90 -19.49
CA SER A 29 0.71 11.91 -18.71
C SER A 29 0.94 13.33 -18.20
N ASN A 30 0.43 13.64 -17.02
CA ASN A 30 0.76 14.89 -16.37
C ASN A 30 2.22 14.73 -15.90
N ASP A 31 3.13 15.32 -16.66
CA ASP A 31 4.58 15.37 -16.47
C ASP A 31 4.95 16.29 -15.28
N GLN A 32 4.14 16.23 -14.22
CA GLN A 32 4.37 16.92 -12.97
C GLN A 32 5.13 15.98 -12.04
N ARG A 33 6.21 16.49 -11.44
CA ARG A 33 6.99 15.74 -10.46
C ARG A 33 6.05 15.19 -9.39
N PRO A 34 6.20 13.91 -9.01
CA PRO A 34 5.38 13.31 -7.96
C PRO A 34 5.54 14.12 -6.66
N THR A 35 4.43 14.50 -6.07
CA THR A 35 4.38 15.16 -4.75
C THR A 35 3.84 14.17 -3.71
N LEU A 36 4.13 14.43 -2.43
CA LEU A 36 3.59 13.64 -1.32
C LEU A 36 2.06 13.54 -1.40
N ASP A 37 1.39 14.67 -1.66
CA ASP A 37 -0.07 14.72 -1.79
C ASP A 37 -0.58 13.87 -2.95
N HIS A 38 0.09 13.93 -4.11
CA HIS A 38 -0.29 13.13 -5.27
C HIS A 38 -0.17 11.63 -4.96
N ILE A 39 0.95 11.19 -4.39
CA ILE A 39 1.14 9.77 -4.04
C ILE A 39 0.15 9.34 -2.98
N THR A 40 -0.10 10.17 -1.96
CA THR A 40 -1.05 9.86 -0.89
C THR A 40 -2.47 9.71 -1.44
N SER A 41 -2.86 10.55 -2.41
CA SER A 41 -4.19 10.48 -3.04
C SER A 41 -4.47 9.17 -3.79
N GLU A 42 -3.44 8.52 -4.33
CA GLU A 42 -3.57 7.18 -4.96
C GLU A 42 -4.02 6.12 -3.93
N PHE A 43 -3.72 6.35 -2.66
CA PHE A 43 -4.07 5.50 -1.52
C PHE A 43 -5.17 6.11 -0.65
N ASP A 44 -6.00 7.01 -1.18
CA ASP A 44 -7.13 7.56 -0.44
C ASP A 44 -8.05 6.48 0.13
N ASN A 45 -8.61 6.77 1.31
CA ASN A 45 -9.48 5.88 2.09
C ASN A 45 -8.84 4.52 2.45
N CYS A 46 -7.51 4.50 2.59
CA CYS A 46 -6.75 3.31 2.90
C CYS A 46 -6.05 3.46 4.25
N SER A 47 -6.49 2.70 5.25
CA SER A 47 -6.05 2.84 6.65
C SER A 47 -4.71 2.19 6.97
N ASP A 48 -4.12 1.46 6.03
CA ASP A 48 -2.91 0.65 6.23
C ASP A 48 -1.63 1.28 5.64
N LEU A 49 -1.75 2.43 4.97
CA LEU A 49 -0.61 3.25 4.56
C LEU A 49 -0.13 4.09 5.75
N THR A 50 1.16 4.01 6.07
CA THR A 50 1.78 4.74 7.17
C THR A 50 2.56 5.93 6.63
N HIS A 51 2.25 7.13 7.13
CA HIS A 51 3.00 8.36 6.92
C HIS A 51 3.68 8.78 8.22
N ARG A 52 4.99 9.05 8.20
CA ARG A 52 5.75 9.62 9.31
C ARG A 52 6.49 10.87 8.84
N SER A 53 6.36 11.97 9.58
CA SER A 53 7.01 13.24 9.23
C SER A 53 8.11 13.58 10.24
N TYR A 54 9.22 14.11 9.73
CA TYR A 54 10.36 14.65 10.47
C TYR A 54 10.58 16.11 10.05
N PRO A 55 9.84 17.07 10.64
CA PRO A 55 9.85 18.46 10.20
C PRO A 55 11.22 19.13 10.29
N GLU A 56 12.02 18.79 11.31
CA GLU A 56 13.38 19.33 11.51
C GLU A 56 14.35 18.94 10.38
N LEU A 57 14.04 17.88 9.65
CA LEU A 57 14.85 17.35 8.55
C LEU A 57 14.19 17.61 7.18
N ASN A 58 12.98 18.17 7.14
CA ASN A 58 12.16 18.26 5.93
C ASN A 58 11.99 16.89 5.23
N VAL A 59 11.81 15.83 6.02
CA VAL A 59 11.67 14.44 5.54
C VAL A 59 10.30 13.87 5.88
N ASP A 60 9.65 13.26 4.89
CA ASP A 60 8.46 12.44 5.08
C ASP A 60 8.72 11.00 4.62
N LEU A 61 8.28 10.03 5.42
CA LEU A 61 8.36 8.60 5.11
C LEU A 61 6.96 8.07 4.81
N LEU A 62 6.84 7.30 3.74
CA LEU A 62 5.60 6.65 3.34
C LEU A 62 5.86 5.16 3.08
N TYR A 63 5.08 4.28 3.70
CA TYR A 63 5.25 2.83 3.58
C TYR A 63 4.06 2.03 4.14
N PHE A 64 3.95 0.75 3.77
CA PHE A 64 3.03 -0.19 4.43
C PHE A 64 3.74 -0.88 5.59
N SER A 65 3.34 -0.57 6.83
CA SER A 65 4.02 -1.04 8.05
C SER A 65 4.11 -2.55 8.21
N HIS A 66 3.20 -3.29 7.59
CA HIS A 66 3.15 -4.75 7.63
C HIS A 66 3.91 -5.43 6.47
N LEU A 67 4.45 -4.65 5.51
CA LEU A 67 5.31 -5.15 4.43
C LEU A 67 6.79 -4.86 4.69
N VAL A 68 7.08 -3.83 5.48
CA VAL A 68 8.43 -3.41 5.84
C VAL A 68 8.95 -4.20 7.04
N GLY A 69 10.23 -4.53 7.03
CA GLY A 69 10.93 -5.09 8.18
C GLY A 69 11.23 -4.05 9.25
N ASN A 70 10.86 -4.34 10.50
CA ASN A 70 11.06 -3.38 11.61
C ASN A 70 12.55 -3.11 11.89
N GLU A 71 13.39 -4.14 11.82
CA GLU A 71 14.83 -4.02 12.07
C GLU A 71 15.53 -3.29 10.93
N GLU A 72 15.15 -3.58 9.68
CA GLU A 72 15.63 -2.92 8.47
C GLU A 72 15.22 -1.44 8.47
N LEU A 73 13.95 -1.15 8.76
CA LEU A 73 13.45 0.22 8.91
C LEU A 73 14.26 0.99 9.95
N LYS A 74 14.48 0.37 11.12
CA LYS A 74 15.24 1.01 12.20
C LYS A 74 16.68 1.27 11.79
N ARG A 75 17.41 0.22 11.40
CA ARG A 75 18.85 0.28 11.11
C ARG A 75 19.19 1.12 9.89
N GLU A 76 18.39 1.03 8.82
CA GLU A 76 18.72 1.61 7.52
C GLU A 76 18.09 2.97 7.27
N VAL A 77 17.07 3.35 8.06
CA VAL A 77 16.35 4.62 7.89
C VAL A 77 16.28 5.41 9.19
N LEU A 78 15.72 4.85 10.26
CA LEU A 78 15.45 5.63 11.48
C LEU A 78 16.74 6.03 12.23
N ASP A 79 17.67 5.10 12.44
CA ASP A 79 18.91 5.37 13.14
C ASP A 79 19.80 6.37 12.37
N PRO A 80 19.96 6.28 11.03
CA PRO A 80 20.64 7.32 10.26
C PRO A 80 19.96 8.69 10.35
N LEU A 81 18.62 8.73 10.22
CA LEU A 81 17.88 9.99 10.31
C LEU A 81 17.96 10.64 11.71
N ALA A 82 18.06 9.84 12.77
CA ALA A 82 18.18 10.35 14.14
C ALA A 82 19.55 10.98 14.45
N ASN A 83 20.60 10.61 13.70
CA ASN A 83 21.98 11.02 13.98
C ASN A 83 22.55 11.98 12.92
N VAL A 84 21.75 12.40 11.94
CA VAL A 84 22.16 13.24 10.81
C VAL A 84 21.56 14.64 10.92
N ARG A 85 22.29 15.65 10.46
CA ARG A 85 21.75 17.01 10.29
C ARG A 85 21.14 17.16 8.90
N GLU A 86 20.21 18.09 8.72
CA GLU A 86 19.55 18.31 7.42
C GLU A 86 20.56 18.54 6.27
N GLU A 87 21.67 19.22 6.55
CA GLU A 87 22.74 19.55 5.60
C GLU A 87 23.48 18.31 5.05
N GLU A 88 23.46 17.20 5.79
CA GLU A 88 24.17 15.95 5.47
C GLU A 88 23.27 14.96 4.72
N LEU A 89 21.94 15.16 4.73
CA LEU A 89 20.96 14.32 4.02
C LEU A 89 21.26 14.14 2.52
N PRO A 90 21.68 15.18 1.76
CA PRO A 90 22.03 14.99 0.36
C PRO A 90 23.21 14.06 0.14
N GLN A 91 24.09 13.87 1.12
CA GLN A 91 25.20 12.90 1.06
C GLN A 91 24.72 11.50 1.42
N LEU A 92 23.86 11.39 2.43
CA LEU A 92 23.23 10.13 2.83
C LEU A 92 22.43 9.52 1.67
N PHE A 93 21.61 10.31 0.98
CA PHE A 93 20.81 9.83 -0.16
C PHE A 93 21.62 9.52 -1.44
N LYS A 94 22.93 9.78 -1.46
CA LYS A 94 23.82 9.32 -2.55
C LYS A 94 24.31 7.88 -2.35
N GLN A 95 24.07 7.29 -1.18
CA GLN A 95 24.40 5.89 -0.93
C GLN A 95 23.59 4.97 -1.85
N SER A 96 24.17 3.84 -2.26
CA SER A 96 23.58 2.94 -3.27
C SER A 96 22.26 2.30 -2.87
N GLN A 97 21.93 2.26 -1.57
CA GLN A 97 20.67 1.74 -1.06
C GLN A 97 19.46 2.65 -1.39
N PHE A 98 19.70 3.93 -1.65
CA PHE A 98 18.65 4.90 -1.99
C PHE A 98 18.56 5.07 -3.51
N SER A 99 17.39 4.76 -4.06
CA SER A 99 17.10 4.95 -5.47
C SER A 99 16.23 6.19 -5.65
N LYS A 100 16.77 7.25 -6.24
CA LYS A 100 15.97 8.44 -6.59
C LYS A 100 14.92 8.07 -7.65
N SER A 101 13.69 8.53 -7.47
CA SER A 101 12.61 8.36 -8.46
C SER A 101 11.91 9.68 -8.73
N ASP A 102 11.71 9.96 -10.02
CA ASP A 102 10.96 11.13 -10.50
C ASP A 102 9.58 10.72 -11.06
N SER A 103 9.21 9.44 -10.95
CA SER A 103 7.98 8.88 -11.53
C SER A 103 6.99 8.46 -10.46
N SER A 104 5.79 9.06 -10.49
CA SER A 104 4.68 8.67 -9.61
C SER A 104 4.38 7.17 -9.66
N LYS A 105 4.44 6.59 -10.87
CA LYS A 105 4.20 5.16 -11.09
C LYS A 105 5.24 4.28 -10.41
N GLU A 106 6.50 4.68 -10.43
CA GLU A 106 7.58 3.93 -9.77
C GLU A 106 7.45 3.98 -8.26
N VAL A 107 7.13 5.15 -7.70
CA VAL A 107 6.92 5.32 -6.25
C VAL A 107 5.74 4.48 -5.78
N VAL A 108 4.60 4.56 -6.46
CA VAL A 108 3.40 3.74 -6.14
C VAL A 108 3.73 2.25 -6.24
N LYS A 109 4.44 1.82 -7.29
CA LYS A 109 4.87 0.43 -7.45
C LYS A 109 5.80 -0.01 -6.33
N GLY A 110 6.80 0.81 -5.97
CA GLY A 110 7.74 0.55 -4.89
C GLY A 110 7.03 0.36 -3.55
N LEU A 111 6.08 1.24 -3.22
CA LEU A 111 5.25 1.11 -2.02
C LEU A 111 4.47 -0.22 -2.01
N LEU A 112 3.84 -0.58 -3.13
CA LEU A 112 3.12 -1.86 -3.28
C LEU A 112 4.04 -3.09 -3.22
N ASP A 113 5.32 -2.92 -3.54
CA ASP A 113 6.37 -3.93 -3.41
C ASP A 113 6.96 -3.99 -1.98
N GLY A 114 6.49 -3.15 -1.06
CA GLY A 114 6.96 -3.10 0.33
C GLY A 114 8.22 -2.26 0.54
N MET A 115 8.61 -1.45 -0.44
CA MET A 115 9.66 -0.45 -0.27
C MET A 115 9.15 0.72 0.58
N LEU A 116 10.08 1.45 1.17
CA LEU A 116 9.80 2.73 1.83
C LEU A 116 10.13 3.87 0.87
N ALA A 117 9.22 4.84 0.76
CA ALA A 117 9.45 6.09 0.05
C ALA A 117 9.83 7.19 1.04
N ILE A 118 10.89 7.92 0.73
CA ILE A 118 11.43 9.06 1.48
C ILE A 118 11.25 10.29 0.61
N PHE A 119 10.47 11.25 1.08
CA PHE A 119 10.32 12.54 0.44
C PHE A 119 11.24 13.53 1.15
N TYR A 120 12.11 14.18 0.39
CA TYR A 120 12.99 15.24 0.90
C TYR A 120 12.97 16.42 -0.05
N LYS A 121 12.40 17.53 0.40
CA LYS A 121 12.18 18.74 -0.42
C LYS A 121 11.38 18.43 -1.69
N LYS A 122 12.06 18.33 -2.85
CA LYS A 122 11.45 18.06 -4.16
C LYS A 122 11.82 16.66 -4.70
N ASP A 123 12.63 15.93 -3.98
CA ASP A 123 13.18 14.65 -4.40
C ASP A 123 12.49 13.51 -3.63
N ILE A 124 12.32 12.38 -4.30
CA ILE A 124 11.80 11.15 -3.72
C ILE A 124 12.86 10.07 -3.86
N TYR A 125 13.09 9.33 -2.79
CA TYR A 125 13.98 8.19 -2.74
C TYR A 125 13.23 6.94 -2.31
N LEU A 126 13.50 5.82 -2.97
CA LEU A 126 13.00 4.50 -2.59
C LEU A 126 14.13 3.71 -1.94
N ILE A 127 13.81 3.01 -0.84
CA ILE A 127 14.70 2.06 -0.19
C ILE A 127 14.01 0.70 -0.02
N GLY A 128 14.70 -0.37 -0.42
CA GLY A 128 14.20 -1.74 -0.36
C GLY A 128 14.38 -2.36 1.02
N ILE A 129 13.41 -2.16 1.91
CA ILE A 129 13.40 -2.72 3.29
C ILE A 129 12.23 -3.70 3.51
N ALA A 130 11.74 -4.30 2.42
CA ALA A 130 10.63 -5.24 2.47
C ALA A 130 11.05 -6.53 3.20
N ASN A 131 10.41 -6.80 4.34
CA ASN A 131 10.58 -8.05 5.08
C ASN A 131 9.24 -8.43 5.73
N PRO A 132 8.21 -8.74 4.91
CA PRO A 132 6.91 -9.12 5.43
C PRO A 132 7.05 -10.42 6.23
N PRO A 133 6.26 -10.62 7.30
CA PRO A 133 6.36 -11.79 8.16
C PRO A 133 6.29 -13.08 7.33
N SER A 134 7.38 -13.83 7.32
CA SER A 134 7.42 -15.20 6.84
C SER A 134 6.96 -16.11 7.97
N ARG A 135 6.21 -17.19 7.64
CA ARG A 135 5.85 -18.20 8.65
C ARG A 135 7.14 -18.67 9.32
N SER A 136 7.22 -18.63 10.65
CA SER A 136 8.13 -19.53 11.36
C SER A 136 7.66 -20.94 11.01
N ILE A 137 8.47 -21.67 10.26
CA ILE A 137 8.17 -23.06 9.92
C ILE A 137 8.46 -23.87 11.19
N ASN A 138 7.53 -23.89 12.13
CA ASN A 138 7.50 -24.93 13.15
C ASN A 138 6.86 -26.16 12.50
N GLN A 139 7.69 -27.15 12.21
CA GLN A 139 7.27 -28.43 11.69
C GLN A 139 6.43 -29.12 12.77
N SER A 140 5.11 -29.19 12.58
CA SER A 140 4.27 -30.03 13.41
C SER A 140 4.56 -31.48 13.01
N GLU A 141 5.26 -32.21 13.87
CA GLU A 141 5.37 -33.65 13.73
C GLU A 141 3.98 -34.26 13.97
N THR A 142 3.54 -35.09 13.03
CA THR A 142 2.30 -35.88 13.06
C THR A 142 1.05 -35.15 12.57
N GLU A 143 0.80 -35.18 11.25
CA GLU A 143 -0.22 -36.06 10.64
C GLU A 143 -0.23 -35.85 9.11
N THR A 144 -0.03 -36.92 8.36
CA THR A 144 0.02 -36.94 6.89
C THR A 144 -1.39 -36.83 6.32
N PHE A 145 -1.78 -35.71 5.69
CA PHE A 145 -2.85 -35.72 4.66
C PHE A 145 -2.75 -34.54 3.66
N ILE A 146 -2.46 -34.92 2.41
CA ILE A 146 -2.80 -34.33 1.09
C ILE A 146 -3.35 -32.88 1.09
N THR A 147 -2.52 -31.88 0.71
CA THR A 147 -2.80 -30.84 -0.32
C THR A 147 -1.62 -29.85 -0.43
N GLY A 148 -1.48 -29.15 -1.57
CA GLY A 148 -0.36 -28.25 -1.88
C GLY A 148 -0.16 -27.09 -0.89
N PRO A 149 0.84 -26.21 -1.11
CA PRO A 149 1.17 -25.15 -0.16
C PRO A 149 -0.01 -24.17 0.03
N HIS A 150 -0.80 -24.41 1.07
CA HIS A 150 -1.90 -23.54 1.46
C HIS A 150 -1.36 -22.42 2.35
N ASP A 151 -1.33 -21.20 1.83
CA ASP A 151 -1.29 -19.99 2.63
C ASP A 151 -2.67 -19.78 3.27
N SER A 152 -2.78 -20.26 4.50
CA SER A 152 -3.96 -20.03 5.35
C SER A 152 -3.78 -18.75 6.16
N PHE A 153 -4.89 -18.07 6.43
CA PHE A 153 -4.93 -16.98 7.39
C PHE A 153 -4.71 -17.49 8.81
N VAL A 154 -4.18 -16.61 9.66
CA VAL A 154 -3.91 -16.82 11.09
C VAL A 154 -4.72 -15.82 11.94
N GLU A 155 -4.61 -15.87 13.26
CA GLU A 155 -5.36 -15.00 14.18
C GLU A 155 -4.90 -13.53 14.08
N SER A 156 -3.67 -13.29 13.63
CA SER A 156 -3.12 -11.95 13.43
C SER A 156 -3.68 -11.31 12.15
N ALA A 157 -4.59 -10.35 12.32
CA ALA A 157 -5.11 -9.53 11.22
C ALA A 157 -3.99 -8.80 10.44
N ILE A 158 -2.92 -8.38 11.12
CA ILE A 158 -1.77 -7.70 10.51
C ILE A 158 -1.02 -8.66 9.57
N THR A 159 -0.81 -9.90 10.02
CA THR A 159 -0.15 -10.94 9.21
C THR A 159 -0.98 -11.30 7.99
N ASN A 160 -2.29 -11.48 8.16
CA ASN A 160 -3.20 -11.75 7.05
C ASN A 160 -3.23 -10.60 6.04
N LEU A 161 -3.22 -9.36 6.53
CA LEU A 161 -3.18 -8.19 5.67
C LEU A 161 -1.90 -8.15 4.83
N ALA A 162 -0.74 -8.44 5.42
CA ALA A 162 0.52 -8.57 4.70
C ALA A 162 0.45 -9.66 3.61
N GLN A 163 -0.17 -10.81 3.92
CA GLN A 163 -0.38 -11.87 2.94
C GLN A 163 -1.29 -11.45 1.78
N ILE A 164 -2.34 -10.67 2.04
CA ILE A 164 -3.23 -10.13 1.01
C ILE A 164 -2.48 -9.12 0.14
N ARG A 165 -1.80 -8.14 0.74
CA ARG A 165 -1.04 -7.09 0.04
C ARG A 165 0.12 -7.65 -0.79
N LYS A 166 0.79 -8.70 -0.32
CA LYS A 166 1.82 -9.41 -1.08
C LYS A 166 1.29 -10.02 -2.39
N ARG A 167 0.03 -10.47 -2.38
CA ARG A 167 -0.65 -11.03 -3.56
C ARG A 167 -1.27 -9.97 -4.46
N VAL A 168 -1.92 -8.98 -3.86
CA VAL A 168 -2.69 -7.95 -4.54
C VAL A 168 -1.94 -6.62 -4.46
N LYS A 169 -1.01 -6.45 -5.39
CA LYS A 169 -0.18 -5.24 -5.54
C LYS A 169 -0.94 -4.16 -6.32
N SER A 170 -1.97 -3.58 -5.71
CA SER A 170 -2.79 -2.54 -6.33
C SER A 170 -3.12 -1.42 -5.33
N SER A 171 -2.98 -0.17 -5.78
CA SER A 171 -3.44 1.03 -5.04
C SER A 171 -4.96 1.07 -4.88
N HIS A 172 -5.69 0.31 -5.70
CA HIS A 172 -7.15 0.15 -5.64
C HIS A 172 -7.60 -0.81 -4.53
N LEU A 173 -6.71 -1.63 -3.97
CA LEU A 173 -7.03 -2.39 -2.76
C LEU A 173 -7.05 -1.42 -1.58
N LYS A 174 -8.25 -1.18 -1.03
CA LYS A 174 -8.47 -0.29 0.10
C LYS A 174 -8.75 -1.09 1.37
N VAL A 175 -8.02 -0.77 2.43
CA VAL A 175 -8.23 -1.33 3.76
C VAL A 175 -8.95 -0.30 4.60
N VAL A 176 -10.02 -0.71 5.28
CA VAL A 176 -10.78 0.16 6.18
C VAL A 176 -10.86 -0.51 7.54
N LYS A 177 -10.45 0.21 8.59
CA LYS A 177 -10.56 -0.23 9.98
C LYS A 177 -11.89 0.22 10.57
N LEU A 178 -12.70 -0.74 11.03
CA LEU A 178 -14.00 -0.48 11.67
C LEU A 178 -13.99 -1.04 13.09
N GLY A 179 -14.48 -0.25 14.05
CA GLY A 179 -14.76 -0.73 15.40
C GLY A 179 -16.07 -1.49 15.42
N VAL A 180 -16.06 -2.72 15.94
CA VAL A 180 -17.25 -3.58 16.08
C VAL A 180 -17.31 -4.14 17.50
N GLY A 181 -18.53 -4.32 18.03
CA GLY A 181 -18.78 -4.81 19.39
C GLY A 181 -19.37 -3.74 20.31
N LEU A 182 -20.30 -4.16 21.19
CA LEU A 182 -21.02 -3.27 22.13
C LEU A 182 -20.36 -3.22 23.52
N LYS A 183 -19.57 -4.23 23.88
CA LYS A 183 -18.88 -4.34 25.16
C LYS A 183 -17.51 -4.98 24.94
N SER A 184 -16.48 -4.39 25.53
CA SER A 184 -15.17 -5.01 25.66
C SER A 184 -15.20 -6.01 26.82
N PRO A 185 -14.51 -7.16 26.73
CA PRO A 185 -14.25 -8.01 27.90
C PRO A 185 -13.34 -7.31 28.93
#